data_AF-A0A9D1PZ99-F1
#
_entry.id   AF-A0A9D1PZ99-F1
#
_cell.length_a   1.000
_cell.length_b   1.000
_cell.length_c   1.000
_cell.angle_alpha   90.00
_cell.angle_beta   90.00
_cell.angle_gamma   90.00
#
_symmetry.space_group_name_H-M   'P 1'
#
loop_
_entity.id
_entity.type
_entity.pdbx_description
1 polymer ?
#
loop_
_entity_poly.entity_id
_entity_poly.type
_entity_poly.pdbx_seq_one_letter_code
_entity_poly.pdbx_strand_id
1 'polypeptide(L)'
;MSDKLEKHVEMLKRGDMRAFDYIYERTNRSVYFTALYILHDKMHAEDVMQETYVKALSAIAQYRAGTNFTAWLRSIGRSLALTHIRRYSKEVATDFEKDAYKYGVKETELPFIFDIAADVLAEDEYEIIMLCHVAGYKRREVAEMLGMPIGTVTWKNNEALKKLRAKLEKEGLR
;
A
#
# COMPACT_ATOMS: atom_id res chain seq x y z
N MET A 1 13.87 8.94 11.96
CA MET A 1 13.43 7.57 11.56
C MET A 1 13.98 7.14 10.21
N SER A 2 13.91 7.99 9.15
CA SER A 2 14.44 7.66 7.81
C SER A 2 15.92 7.23 7.80
N ASP A 3 16.75 7.89 8.61
CA ASP A 3 18.20 7.68 8.63
C ASP A 3 18.62 6.27 9.12
N LYS A 4 17.91 5.71 10.11
CA LYS A 4 18.15 4.34 10.58
C LYS A 4 17.72 3.28 9.55
N LEU A 5 16.61 3.49 8.85
CA LEU A 5 16.16 2.58 7.80
C LEU A 5 17.16 2.55 6.65
N GLU A 6 17.61 3.70 6.20
CA GLU A 6 18.58 3.81 5.12
C GLU A 6 19.90 3.09 5.45
N LYS A 7 20.38 3.21 6.70
CA LYS A 7 21.56 2.46 7.17
C LYS A 7 21.37 0.94 7.06
N HIS A 8 20.21 0.41 7.44
CA HIS A 8 19.93 -1.02 7.34
C HIS A 8 19.80 -1.47 5.88
N VAL A 9 19.22 -0.63 5.01
CA VAL A 9 19.18 -0.89 3.57
C VAL A 9 20.58 -0.98 2.98
N GLU A 10 21.50 -0.09 3.37
CA GLU A 10 22.89 -0.14 2.93
C GLU A 10 23.62 -1.39 3.43
N MET A 11 23.36 -1.82 4.68
CA MET A 11 23.86 -3.09 5.19
C MET A 11 23.35 -4.28 4.37
N LEU A 12 22.05 -4.29 4.06
CA LEU A 12 21.42 -5.34 3.25
C LEU A 12 22.00 -5.37 1.83
N LYS A 13 22.26 -4.21 1.20
CA LYS A 13 22.92 -4.11 -0.11
C LYS A 13 24.32 -4.72 -0.13
N ARG A 14 25.01 -4.73 1.02
CA ARG A 14 26.33 -5.36 1.20
C ARG A 14 26.26 -6.84 1.57
N GLY A 15 25.05 -7.42 1.62
CA GLY A 15 24.81 -8.82 1.94
C GLY A 15 24.60 -9.12 3.43
N ASP A 16 24.50 -8.10 4.29
CA ASP A 16 24.25 -8.32 5.72
C ASP A 16 22.75 -8.55 5.97
N MET A 17 22.36 -9.83 5.94
CA MET A 17 20.97 -10.27 6.13
C MET A 17 20.41 -9.94 7.52
N ARG A 18 21.24 -9.66 8.53
CA ARG A 18 20.76 -9.26 9.86
C ARG A 18 20.00 -7.93 9.82
N ALA A 19 20.21 -7.14 8.77
CA ALA A 19 19.48 -5.89 8.57
C ALA A 19 18.03 -6.10 8.06
N PHE A 20 17.71 -7.30 7.56
CA PHE A 20 16.42 -7.61 6.97
C PHE A 20 15.28 -7.49 7.97
N ASP A 21 15.42 -8.03 9.18
CA ASP A 21 14.36 -8.03 10.19
C ASP A 21 13.92 -6.60 10.53
N TYR A 22 14.89 -5.70 10.74
CA TYR A 22 14.60 -4.28 10.98
C TYR A 22 13.87 -3.63 9.80
N ILE A 23 14.26 -3.94 8.56
CA ILE A 23 13.59 -3.42 7.36
C ILE A 23 12.17 -3.95 7.28
N TYR A 24 11.99 -5.25 7.50
CA TYR A 24 10.71 -5.94 7.45
C TYR A 24 9.74 -5.36 8.47
N GLU A 25 10.12 -5.29 9.75
CA GLU A 25 9.29 -4.75 10.84
C GLU A 25 8.80 -3.32 10.59
N ARG A 26 9.62 -2.51 9.89
CA ARG A 26 9.29 -1.11 9.60
C ARG A 26 8.46 -0.91 8.34
N THR A 27 8.38 -1.92 7.48
CA THR A 27 7.77 -1.77 6.16
C THR A 27 6.63 -2.75 5.87
N ASN A 28 6.53 -3.86 6.61
CA ASN A 28 5.60 -4.96 6.31
C ASN A 28 4.14 -4.48 6.27
N ARG A 29 3.70 -3.71 7.27
CA ARG A 29 2.35 -3.16 7.35
C ARG A 29 2.01 -2.34 6.12
N SER A 30 2.96 -1.50 5.67
CA SER A 30 2.73 -0.63 4.51
C SER A 30 2.56 -1.45 3.23
N VAL A 31 3.38 -2.50 3.04
CA VAL A 31 3.30 -3.38 1.86
C VAL A 31 2.04 -4.23 1.90
N TYR A 32 1.73 -4.81 3.06
CA TYR A 32 0.51 -5.59 3.30
C TYR A 32 -0.74 -4.76 2.98
N PHE A 33 -0.85 -3.55 3.53
CA PHE A 33 -2.02 -2.70 3.28
C PHE A 33 -2.10 -2.21 1.83
N THR A 34 -0.96 -1.98 1.17
CA THR A 34 -0.95 -1.73 -0.28
C THR A 34 -1.57 -2.91 -1.04
N ALA A 35 -1.16 -4.14 -0.74
CA ALA A 35 -1.67 -5.34 -1.39
C ALA A 35 -3.14 -5.59 -1.05
N LEU A 36 -3.52 -5.47 0.22
CA LEU A 36 -4.89 -5.67 0.71
C LEU A 36 -5.87 -4.66 0.10
N TYR A 37 -5.46 -3.40 -0.04
CA TYR A 37 -6.30 -2.40 -0.71
C TYR A 37 -6.56 -2.73 -2.18
N ILE A 38 -5.58 -3.33 -2.86
CA ILE A 38 -5.72 -3.68 -4.29
C ILE A 38 -6.50 -4.98 -4.46
N LEU A 39 -6.22 -5.98 -3.62
CA LEU A 39 -6.72 -7.35 -3.77
C LEU A 39 -8.03 -7.61 -3.03
N HIS A 40 -8.31 -6.86 -1.97
CA HIS A 40 -9.44 -7.05 -1.06
C HIS A 40 -9.52 -8.45 -0.39
N ASP A 41 -8.43 -9.21 -0.43
CA ASP A 41 -8.32 -10.56 0.13
C ASP A 41 -7.05 -10.66 1.01
N LYS A 42 -7.21 -11.14 2.25
CA LYS A 42 -6.11 -11.20 3.24
C LYS A 42 -5.04 -12.20 2.83
N MET A 43 -5.44 -13.39 2.38
CA MET A 43 -4.52 -14.47 2.02
C MET A 43 -3.66 -14.05 0.82
N HIS A 44 -4.30 -13.54 -0.24
CA HIS A 44 -3.58 -13.04 -1.40
C HIS A 44 -2.73 -11.79 -1.08
N ALA A 45 -3.16 -10.94 -0.15
CA ALA A 45 -2.36 -9.81 0.30
C ALA A 45 -1.10 -10.24 1.07
N GLU A 46 -1.20 -11.26 1.92
CA GLU A 46 -0.07 -11.87 2.62
C GLU A 46 0.92 -12.50 1.63
N ASP A 47 0.43 -13.27 0.65
CA ASP A 47 1.26 -13.88 -0.39
C ASP A 47 2.00 -12.82 -1.21
N VAL A 48 1.30 -11.79 -1.68
CA VAL A 48 1.92 -10.68 -2.44
C VAL A 48 2.92 -9.92 -1.58
N MET A 49 2.66 -9.72 -0.28
CA MET A 49 3.64 -9.10 0.61
C MET A 49 4.93 -9.94 0.68
N GLN A 50 4.81 -11.25 0.86
CA GLN A 50 5.98 -12.15 0.91
C GLN A 50 6.76 -12.12 -0.41
N GLU A 51 6.07 -12.26 -1.54
CA GLU A 51 6.68 -12.17 -2.89
C GLU A 51 7.37 -10.82 -3.10
N THR A 52 6.80 -9.73 -2.56
CA THR A 52 7.41 -8.39 -2.61
C THR A 52 8.78 -8.38 -1.96
N TYR A 53 8.94 -8.99 -0.77
CA TYR A 53 10.23 -9.04 -0.09
C TYR A 53 11.25 -9.92 -0.82
N VAL A 54 10.83 -11.07 -1.34
CA VAL A 54 11.69 -11.94 -2.16
C VAL A 54 12.22 -11.16 -3.37
N LYS A 55 11.33 -10.49 -4.10
CA LYS A 55 11.70 -9.69 -5.27
C LYS A 55 12.56 -8.48 -4.91
N ALA A 56 12.27 -7.83 -3.78
CA ALA A 56 13.04 -6.70 -3.29
C ALA A 56 14.48 -7.11 -2.91
N LEU A 57 14.67 -8.28 -2.28
CA LEU A 57 16.01 -8.81 -1.98
C LEU A 57 16.82 -9.03 -3.27
N SER A 58 16.22 -9.64 -4.30
CA SER A 58 16.89 -9.82 -5.59
C SER A 58 17.17 -8.51 -6.33
N ALA A 59 16.35 -7.48 -6.14
CA ALA A 59 16.47 -6.19 -6.80
C ALA A 59 17.15 -5.11 -5.95
N ILE A 60 17.64 -5.42 -4.74
CA ILE A 60 18.07 -4.43 -3.75
C ILE A 60 19.23 -3.54 -4.25
N ALA A 61 20.07 -4.07 -5.13
CA ALA A 61 21.15 -3.32 -5.78
C ALA A 61 20.64 -2.16 -6.65
N GLN A 62 19.42 -2.26 -7.19
CA GLN A 62 18.78 -1.25 -8.03
C GLN A 62 18.21 -0.08 -7.21
N TYR A 63 18.02 -0.26 -5.90
CA TYR A 63 17.57 0.82 -5.02
C TYR A 63 18.63 1.94 -4.95
N ARG A 64 18.19 3.16 -5.28
CA ARG A 64 19.02 4.36 -5.20
C ARG A 64 18.94 4.95 -3.80
N ALA A 65 20.08 4.96 -3.12
CA ALA A 65 20.19 5.50 -1.77
C ALA A 65 19.79 6.99 -1.73
N GLY A 66 19.22 7.42 -0.61
CA GLY A 66 18.71 8.79 -0.44
C GLY A 66 17.35 9.03 -1.10
N THR A 67 16.73 8.01 -1.70
CA THR A 67 15.31 8.04 -2.09
C THR A 67 14.43 7.45 -0.99
N ASN A 68 13.13 7.28 -1.22
CA ASN A 68 12.23 6.72 -0.21
C ASN A 68 12.13 5.19 -0.39
N PHE A 69 12.86 4.43 0.44
CA PHE A 69 12.87 2.96 0.41
C PHE A 69 11.47 2.36 0.54
N THR A 70 10.64 2.85 1.47
CA THR A 70 9.27 2.36 1.66
C THR A 70 8.40 2.60 0.42
N ALA A 71 8.59 3.70 -0.30
CA ALA A 71 7.89 3.95 -1.56
C ALA A 71 8.37 3.03 -2.68
N TRP A 72 9.69 2.77 -2.77
CA TRP A 72 10.25 1.79 -3.69
C TRP A 72 9.68 0.39 -3.44
N LEU A 73 9.67 -0.05 -2.18
CA LEU A 73 9.13 -1.36 -1.81
C LEU A 73 7.62 -1.49 -2.10
N ARG A 74 6.83 -0.47 -1.75
CA ARG A 74 5.39 -0.43 -2.10
C ARG A 74 5.15 -0.47 -3.61
N SER A 75 6.01 0.15 -4.41
CA SER A 75 5.88 0.09 -5.88
C SER A 75 6.03 -1.33 -6.43
N ILE A 76 6.91 -2.14 -5.81
CA ILE A 76 7.06 -3.56 -6.16
C ILE A 76 5.78 -4.31 -5.78
N GLY A 77 5.30 -4.15 -4.54
CA GLY A 77 4.10 -4.83 -4.07
C GLY A 77 2.84 -4.45 -4.85
N ARG A 78 2.66 -3.16 -5.17
CA ARG A 78 1.59 -2.70 -6.06
C ARG A 78 1.66 -3.38 -7.42
N SER A 79 2.85 -3.47 -8.02
CA SER A 79 3.02 -4.11 -9.33
C SER A 79 2.66 -5.60 -9.29
N LEU A 80 3.03 -6.30 -8.20
CA LEU A 80 2.69 -7.71 -8.00
C LEU A 80 1.18 -7.89 -7.78
N ALA A 81 0.55 -7.09 -6.91
CA ALA A 81 -0.89 -7.12 -6.67
C ALA A 81 -1.70 -6.90 -7.96
N LEU A 82 -1.33 -5.90 -8.78
CA LEU A 82 -1.98 -5.66 -10.07
C LEU A 82 -1.76 -6.79 -11.07
N THR A 83 -0.62 -7.47 -11.00
CA THR A 83 -0.34 -8.66 -11.83
C THR A 83 -1.20 -9.84 -11.40
N HIS A 84 -1.37 -10.04 -10.10
CA HIS A 84 -2.21 -11.08 -9.51
C HIS A 84 -3.67 -10.96 -9.98
N ILE A 85 -4.25 -9.75 -9.88
CA ILE A 85 -5.61 -9.47 -10.39
C ILE A 85 -5.73 -9.84 -11.87
N ARG A 86 -4.77 -9.40 -12.70
CA ARG A 86 -4.81 -9.63 -14.15
C ARG A 86 -4.70 -11.11 -14.51
N ARG A 87 -3.95 -11.91 -13.75
CA ARG A 87 -3.82 -13.36 -13.99
C ARG A 87 -5.11 -14.08 -13.63
N TYR A 88 -5.64 -13.84 -12.45
CA TYR A 88 -6.85 -14.53 -12.02
C TYR A 88 -8.07 -14.06 -12.87
N SER A 89 -8.15 -12.79 -13.27
CA SER A 89 -9.19 -12.35 -14.22
C SER A 89 -9.13 -13.08 -15.57
N LYS A 90 -7.95 -13.52 -16.01
CA LYS A 90 -7.79 -14.32 -17.24
C LYS A 90 -8.11 -15.79 -17.02
N GLU A 91 -7.74 -16.35 -15.88
CA GLU A 91 -8.02 -17.74 -15.51
C GLU A 91 -9.52 -17.99 -15.27
N VAL A 92 -10.24 -17.00 -14.72
CA VAL A 92 -11.71 -17.06 -14.55
C VAL A 92 -12.45 -16.81 -15.85
N ALA A 93 -11.94 -15.96 -16.75
CA ALA A 93 -12.59 -15.71 -18.04
C ALA A 93 -12.68 -16.95 -18.94
N THR A 94 -11.92 -18.00 -18.64
CA THR A 94 -11.99 -19.30 -19.33
C THR A 94 -13.01 -20.28 -18.75
N ASP A 95 -13.65 -20.00 -17.61
CA ASP A 95 -14.47 -20.96 -16.89
C ASP A 95 -15.66 -20.29 -16.18
N PHE A 96 -16.71 -19.93 -16.94
CA PHE A 96 -17.99 -19.33 -16.49
C PHE A 96 -18.10 -17.79 -16.49
N GLU A 97 -19.35 -17.36 -16.64
CA GLU A 97 -19.81 -16.03 -17.05
C GLU A 97 -19.18 -14.82 -16.32
N LYS A 98 -19.09 -13.72 -17.07
CA LYS A 98 -18.63 -12.39 -16.63
C LYS A 98 -19.58 -11.78 -15.58
N ASP A 99 -19.51 -12.25 -14.35
CA ASP A 99 -20.00 -11.52 -13.16
C ASP A 99 -19.14 -11.76 -11.90
N ALA A 100 -17.93 -12.31 -12.07
CA ALA A 100 -17.02 -12.68 -10.99
C ALA A 100 -16.10 -11.55 -10.50
N TYR A 101 -16.51 -10.27 -10.55
CA TYR A 101 -15.82 -9.19 -9.81
C TYR A 101 -16.14 -9.22 -8.30
N LYS A 102 -16.40 -10.41 -7.75
CA LYS A 102 -16.53 -10.70 -6.32
C LYS A 102 -15.51 -11.76 -5.95
N TYR A 103 -14.25 -11.37 -5.96
CA TYR A 103 -13.26 -12.18 -5.26
C TYR A 103 -13.56 -12.10 -3.77
N GLY A 104 -13.82 -13.27 -3.20
CA GLY A 104 -13.74 -13.53 -1.76
C GLY A 104 -14.79 -12.83 -0.92
N VAL A 105 -15.87 -13.57 -0.62
CA VAL A 105 -16.67 -13.53 0.62
C VAL A 105 -16.53 -12.27 1.50
N LYS A 106 -17.64 -11.55 1.68
CA LYS A 106 -17.88 -10.62 2.79
C LYS A 106 -17.56 -11.29 4.13
N GLU A 107 -16.37 -11.05 4.65
CA GLU A 107 -16.07 -11.03 6.08
C GLU A 107 -14.67 -10.46 6.31
N THR A 108 -14.40 -9.31 5.69
CA THR A 108 -13.17 -8.59 5.94
C THR A 108 -13.52 -7.46 6.88
N GLU A 109 -13.39 -7.70 8.19
CA GLU A 109 -13.05 -6.62 9.11
C GLU A 109 -11.82 -5.94 8.49
N LEU A 110 -12.08 -4.81 7.84
CA LEU A 110 -11.06 -3.93 7.35
C LEU A 110 -10.16 -3.64 8.55
N PRO A 111 -8.83 -3.60 8.37
CA PRO A 111 -7.95 -3.17 9.44
C PRO A 111 -8.49 -1.87 10.03
N PHE A 112 -8.69 -1.81 11.36
CA PHE A 112 -9.27 -0.70 12.13
C PHE A 112 -8.96 0.73 11.62
N ILE A 113 -7.78 0.95 11.01
CA ILE A 113 -7.40 2.23 10.39
C ILE A 113 -8.25 2.61 9.16
N PHE A 114 -8.68 1.64 8.35
CA PHE A 114 -9.58 1.84 7.22
C PHE A 114 -11.01 2.08 7.71
N ASP A 115 -11.44 1.42 8.77
CA ASP A 115 -12.75 1.68 9.39
C ASP A 115 -12.81 3.09 9.95
N ILE A 116 -11.75 3.53 10.67
CA ILE A 116 -11.64 4.93 11.11
C ILE A 116 -11.68 5.89 9.93
N ALA A 117 -10.94 5.57 8.86
CA ALA A 117 -10.92 6.43 7.69
C ALA A 117 -12.27 6.50 7.00
N ALA A 118 -12.99 5.39 6.90
CA ALA A 118 -14.34 5.33 6.33
C ALA A 118 -15.39 6.03 7.21
N ASP A 119 -15.23 6.01 8.54
CA ASP A 119 -16.12 6.68 9.50
C ASP A 119 -15.99 8.21 9.45
N VAL A 120 -14.78 8.72 9.23
CA VAL A 120 -14.47 10.15 9.45
C VAL A 120 -14.30 10.96 8.15
N LEU A 121 -13.99 10.31 7.04
CA LEU A 121 -13.71 10.99 5.78
C LEU A 121 -14.91 11.00 4.83
N ALA A 122 -15.04 12.08 4.07
CA ALA A 122 -15.93 12.06 2.91
C ALA A 122 -15.42 11.04 1.88
N GLU A 123 -16.29 10.56 1.00
CA GLU A 123 -15.97 9.52 0.01
C GLU A 123 -14.74 9.88 -0.84
N ASP A 124 -14.68 11.12 -1.35
CA ASP A 124 -13.56 11.58 -2.16
C ASP A 124 -12.26 11.79 -1.37
N GLU A 125 -12.36 12.19 -0.10
CA GLU A 125 -11.23 12.29 0.82
C GLU A 125 -10.66 10.91 1.17
N TYR A 126 -11.55 9.95 1.43
CA TYR A 126 -11.20 8.56 1.70
C TYR A 126 -10.46 7.97 0.50
N GLU A 127 -11.03 8.08 -0.70
CA GLU A 127 -10.42 7.56 -1.92
C GLU A 127 -9.03 8.17 -2.19
N ILE A 128 -8.88 9.49 -2.02
CA ILE A 128 -7.57 10.15 -2.15
C ILE A 128 -6.56 9.63 -1.12
N ILE A 129 -6.96 9.46 0.14
CA ILE A 129 -6.07 8.95 1.19
C ILE A 129 -5.63 7.53 0.89
N MET A 130 -6.56 6.68 0.48
CA MET A 130 -6.30 5.29 0.13
C MET A 130 -5.34 5.19 -1.05
N LEU A 131 -5.56 5.97 -2.11
CA LEU A 131 -4.66 5.98 -3.26
C LEU A 131 -3.28 6.52 -2.90
N CYS A 132 -3.19 7.64 -2.17
CA CYS A 132 -1.90 8.28 -1.89
C CYS A 132 -1.06 7.52 -0.85
N HIS A 133 -1.65 7.18 0.29
CA HIS A 133 -0.89 6.69 1.45
C HIS A 133 -0.82 5.17 1.50
N VAL A 134 -1.87 4.50 1.05
CA VAL A 134 -1.98 3.04 1.14
C VAL A 134 -1.50 2.41 -0.16
N ALA A 135 -2.10 2.75 -1.29
CA ALA A 135 -1.68 2.23 -2.59
C ALA A 135 -0.36 2.85 -3.09
N GLY A 136 0.07 3.97 -2.50
CA GLY A 136 1.36 4.60 -2.77
C GLY A 136 1.43 5.40 -4.07
N TYR A 137 0.29 5.79 -4.63
CA TYR A 137 0.23 6.67 -5.79
C TYR A 137 0.72 8.09 -5.46
N LYS A 138 1.36 8.73 -6.43
CA LYS A 138 1.67 10.15 -6.33
C LYS A 138 0.40 10.96 -6.53
N ARG A 139 0.28 12.10 -5.83
CA ARG A 139 -0.86 13.03 -5.97
C ARG A 139 -1.20 13.40 -7.41
N ARG A 140 -0.20 13.50 -8.30
CA ARG A 140 -0.42 13.73 -9.74
C ARG A 140 -1.13 12.56 -10.44
N GLU A 141 -0.75 11.32 -10.10
CA GLU A 141 -1.33 10.10 -10.66
C GLU A 141 -2.77 9.95 -10.15
N VAL A 142 -3.00 10.28 -8.86
CA VAL A 142 -4.35 10.31 -8.28
C VAL A 142 -5.22 11.39 -8.93
N ALA A 143 -4.67 12.58 -9.18
CA ALA A 143 -5.38 13.66 -9.88
C ALA A 143 -5.84 13.23 -11.27
N GLU A 144 -4.97 12.55 -12.03
CA GLU A 144 -5.29 11.96 -13.32
C GLU A 144 -6.35 10.86 -13.20
N MET A 145 -6.24 9.96 -12.22
CA MET A 145 -7.18 8.85 -11.99
C MET A 145 -8.59 9.33 -11.64
N LEU A 146 -8.69 10.37 -10.81
CA LEU A 146 -9.98 10.88 -10.31
C LEU A 146 -10.55 12.01 -11.19
N GLY A 147 -9.85 12.44 -12.23
CA GLY A 147 -10.27 13.57 -13.06
C GLY A 147 -10.34 14.90 -12.29
N MET A 148 -9.51 15.07 -11.26
CA MET A 148 -9.50 16.24 -10.37
C MET A 148 -8.23 17.09 -10.56
N PRO A 149 -8.27 18.42 -10.30
CA PRO A 149 -7.05 19.22 -10.26
C PRO A 149 -6.09 18.77 -9.14
N ILE A 150 -4.77 18.75 -9.41
CA ILE A 150 -3.75 18.37 -8.42
C ILE A 150 -3.78 19.24 -7.15
N GLY A 151 -4.19 20.52 -7.30
CA GLY A 151 -4.41 21.43 -6.17
C GLY A 151 -5.54 20.95 -5.26
N THR A 152 -6.66 20.50 -5.85
CA THR A 152 -7.81 19.93 -5.14
C THR A 152 -7.42 18.65 -4.42
N VAL A 153 -6.73 17.72 -5.11
CA VAL A 153 -6.23 16.47 -4.50
C VAL A 153 -5.30 16.77 -3.33
N THR A 154 -4.41 17.74 -3.47
CA THR A 154 -3.50 18.17 -2.40
C THR A 154 -4.24 18.74 -1.20
N TRP A 155 -5.20 19.64 -1.44
CA TRP A 155 -6.00 20.24 -0.39
C TRP A 155 -6.82 19.18 0.36
N LYS A 156 -7.58 18.34 -0.35
CA LYS A 156 -8.37 17.24 0.23
C LYS A 156 -7.51 16.25 1.00
N ASN A 157 -6.35 15.85 0.46
CA ASN A 157 -5.41 14.98 1.17
C ASN A 157 -4.99 15.58 2.52
N ASN A 158 -4.69 16.88 2.56
CA ASN A 158 -4.26 17.53 3.80
C ASN A 158 -5.42 17.67 4.80
N GLU A 159 -6.62 18.00 4.34
CA GLU A 159 -7.81 18.06 5.20
C GLU A 159 -8.17 16.68 5.76
N ALA A 160 -8.13 15.64 4.93
CA ALA A 160 -8.36 14.27 5.36
C ALA A 160 -7.35 13.82 6.43
N LEU A 161 -6.04 14.10 6.24
CA LEU A 161 -5.02 13.80 7.25
C LEU A 161 -5.25 14.54 8.58
N LYS A 162 -5.77 15.78 8.55
CA LYS A 162 -6.14 16.51 9.79
C LYS A 162 -7.29 15.82 10.52
N LYS A 163 -8.34 15.43 9.78
CA LYS A 163 -9.51 14.73 10.34
C LYS A 163 -9.12 13.39 10.98
N LEU A 164 -8.31 12.59 10.27
CA LEU A 164 -7.79 11.32 10.77
C LEU A 164 -6.97 11.49 12.05
N ARG A 165 -6.04 12.46 12.09
CA ARG A 165 -5.24 12.74 13.29
C ARG A 165 -6.11 13.13 14.48
N ALA A 166 -7.09 14.01 14.27
CA ALA A 166 -8.00 14.45 15.33
C ALA A 166 -8.84 13.29 15.91
N LYS A 167 -9.24 12.33 15.07
CA LYS A 167 -9.95 11.12 15.52
C LYS A 167 -9.02 10.19 16.32
N LEU A 168 -7.83 9.90 15.81
CA LEU A 168 -6.85 9.04 16.49
C LEU A 168 -6.43 9.60 17.86
N GLU A 169 -6.25 10.91 17.97
CA GLU A 169 -5.94 11.57 19.24
C GLU A 169 -7.08 11.44 20.26
N LYS A 170 -8.35 11.52 19.82
CA LYS A 170 -9.52 11.32 20.70
C LYS A 170 -9.65 9.89 21.19
N GLU A 171 -9.22 8.91 20.40
CA GLU A 171 -9.25 7.49 20.75
C GLU A 171 -8.00 7.02 21.54
N GLY A 172 -7.05 7.93 21.80
CA GLY A 172 -5.84 7.63 22.58
C GLY A 172 -4.78 6.84 21.83
N LEU A 173 -4.89 6.74 20.50
CA LEU A 173 -3.95 6.01 19.64
C LEU A 173 -2.96 7.00 19.02
N ARG A 174 -1.68 6.89 19.40
CA ARG A 174 -0.57 7.66 18.81
C ARG A 174 0.30 6.80 17.91
#